data_AF-A0A5S9F366-F1
#
_entry.id   AF-A0A5S9F366-F1
#
_cell.length_a   1.000
_cell.length_b   1.000
_cell.length_c   1.000
_cell.angle_alpha   90.00
_cell.angle_beta   90.00
_cell.angle_gamma   90.00
#
_symmetry.space_group_name_H-M   'P 1'
#
loop_
_entity.id
_entity.type
_entity.pdbx_description
1 polymer ?
#
loop_
_entity_poly.entity_id
_entity_poly.type
_entity_poly.pdbx_seq_one_letter_code
_entity_poly.pdbx_strand_id
1 'polypeptide(L)'
;MKTIKQVAQKLKLSGSYTYVLIKKLRIKPREKNNRLHITEAQFKKLAKYMKKQREGKKQREIIAKYRKDLTQVAAKRRDIEKQVKVQRKTNRALKRTGKRQMNKIKKEMKAHERFCTRVMRDCKPDRKTRQMQKMESEYYGY
;
A
#
# COMPACT_ATOMS: atom_id res chain seq x y z
N MET A 1 60.88 8.68 0.37
CA MET A 1 60.07 8.82 -0.88
C MET A 1 59.62 7.44 -1.33
N LYS A 2 58.42 7.28 -1.88
CA LYS A 2 57.85 5.95 -2.23
C LYS A 2 57.71 5.82 -3.74
N THR A 3 58.02 4.67 -4.33
CA THR A 3 57.79 4.44 -5.77
C THR A 3 56.29 4.35 -6.09
N ILE A 4 55.90 4.57 -7.35
CA ILE A 4 54.49 4.40 -7.75
C ILE A 4 53.97 2.99 -7.45
N LYS A 5 54.80 1.94 -7.63
CA LYS A 5 54.44 0.55 -7.27
C LYS A 5 54.14 0.41 -5.77
N GLN A 6 55.00 0.97 -4.91
CA GLN A 6 54.78 0.95 -3.45
C GLN A 6 53.53 1.74 -3.03
N VAL A 7 53.23 2.85 -3.72
CA VAL A 7 52.02 3.65 -3.47
C VAL A 7 50.76 2.88 -3.88
N ALA A 8 50.78 2.23 -5.05
CA ALA A 8 49.68 1.38 -5.52
C ALA A 8 49.37 0.27 -4.51
N GLN A 9 50.40 -0.42 -4.03
CA GLN A 9 50.27 -1.49 -3.05
C GLN A 9 49.69 -0.99 -1.71
N LYS A 10 50.17 0.14 -1.19
CA LYS A 10 49.66 0.74 0.06
C LYS A 10 48.21 1.21 -0.04
N LEU A 11 47.80 1.70 -1.19
CA LEU A 11 46.42 2.12 -1.42
C LEU A 11 45.49 0.97 -1.86
N LYS A 12 46.05 -0.24 -2.02
CA LYS A 12 45.37 -1.43 -2.57
C LYS A 12 44.71 -1.12 -3.93
N LEU A 13 45.48 -0.50 -4.81
CA LEU A 13 45.08 -0.10 -6.17
C LEU A 13 45.95 -0.80 -7.21
N SER A 14 45.44 -0.96 -8.42
CA SER A 14 46.28 -1.37 -9.55
C SER A 14 47.27 -0.27 -9.91
N GLY A 15 48.44 -0.66 -10.42
CA GLY A 15 49.46 0.30 -10.87
C GLY A 15 48.92 1.26 -11.92
N SER A 16 48.16 0.75 -12.90
CA SER A 16 47.51 1.53 -13.96
C SER A 16 46.53 2.56 -13.40
N TYR A 17 45.65 2.17 -12.47
CA TYR A 17 44.71 3.09 -11.86
C TYR A 17 45.40 4.17 -11.01
N THR A 18 46.53 3.82 -10.38
CA THR A 18 47.34 4.78 -9.62
C THR A 18 47.95 5.84 -10.55
N TYR A 19 48.41 5.47 -11.75
CA TYR A 19 48.86 6.41 -12.78
C TYR A 19 47.75 7.35 -13.25
N VAL A 20 46.55 6.82 -13.51
CA VAL A 20 45.38 7.63 -13.90
C VAL A 20 45.05 8.65 -12.81
N LEU A 21 45.09 8.24 -11.54
CA LEU A 21 44.84 9.15 -10.41
C LEU A 21 45.91 10.23 -10.29
N ILE A 22 47.18 9.90 -10.48
CA ILE A 22 48.30 10.86 -10.46
C ILE A 22 48.09 11.92 -11.55
N LYS A 23 47.74 11.51 -12.77
CA LYS A 23 47.43 12.42 -13.89
C LYS A 23 46.20 13.28 -13.59
N LYS A 24 45.11 12.66 -13.10
CA LYS A 24 43.85 13.35 -12.75
C LYS A 24 44.02 14.38 -11.65
N LEU A 25 44.84 14.08 -10.64
CA LEU A 25 45.14 14.98 -9.52
C LEU A 25 46.29 15.95 -9.82
N ARG A 26 46.81 15.95 -11.06
CA ARG A 26 47.95 16.77 -11.51
C ARG A 26 49.15 16.68 -10.57
N ILE A 27 49.41 15.48 -10.05
CA ILE A 27 50.56 15.20 -9.20
C ILE A 27 51.78 14.98 -10.10
N LYS A 28 52.83 15.79 -9.93
CA LYS A 28 54.11 15.61 -10.63
C LYS A 28 55.05 14.74 -9.77
N PRO A 29 55.20 13.44 -10.06
CA PRO A 29 56.19 12.61 -9.37
C PRO A 29 57.61 13.09 -9.69
N ARG A 30 58.54 12.90 -8.75
CA ARG A 30 59.97 13.20 -8.96
C ARG A 30 60.65 11.98 -9.55
N GLU A 31 61.50 12.18 -10.54
CA GLU A 31 62.34 11.13 -11.10
C GLU A 31 63.61 10.98 -10.25
N LYS A 32 63.94 9.74 -9.90
CA LYS A 32 65.20 9.37 -9.25
C LYS A 32 65.55 7.94 -9.69
N ASN A 33 66.77 7.73 -10.17
CA ASN A 33 67.27 6.42 -10.63
C ASN A 33 66.32 5.76 -11.66
N ASN A 34 65.93 6.50 -12.71
CA ASN A 34 64.99 6.07 -13.76
C ASN A 34 63.64 5.55 -13.23
N ARG A 35 63.26 5.96 -12.02
CA ARG A 35 62.00 5.59 -11.39
C ARG A 35 61.25 6.82 -10.91
N LEU A 36 59.93 6.79 -11.07
CA LEU A 36 59.04 7.83 -10.58
C LEU A 36 58.73 7.61 -9.09
N HIS A 37 59.02 8.62 -8.29
CA HIS A 37 58.82 8.66 -6.84
C HIS A 37 57.79 9.72 -6.45
N ILE A 38 56.94 9.35 -5.51
CA ILE A 38 55.91 10.21 -4.92
C ILE A 38 56.38 10.66 -3.54
N THR A 39 56.20 11.96 -3.26
CA THR A 39 56.49 12.54 -1.94
C THR A 39 55.40 12.17 -0.93
N GLU A 40 55.72 12.26 0.36
CA GLU A 40 54.75 11.98 1.43
C GLU A 40 53.50 12.86 1.33
N ALA A 41 53.67 14.15 0.99
CA ALA A 41 52.57 15.09 0.81
C ALA A 41 51.65 14.70 -0.36
N GLN A 42 52.23 14.26 -1.48
CA GLN A 42 51.48 13.78 -2.64
C GLN A 42 50.73 12.47 -2.32
N PHE A 43 51.35 11.58 -1.55
CA PHE A 43 50.70 10.37 -1.06
C PHE A 43 49.49 10.69 -0.16
N LYS A 44 49.62 11.64 0.78
CA LYS A 44 48.50 12.09 1.62
C LYS A 44 47.33 12.66 0.78
N LYS A 45 47.62 13.42 -0.29
CA LYS A 45 46.60 13.90 -1.24
C LYS A 45 45.85 12.75 -1.92
N LEU A 46 46.57 11.74 -2.41
CA LEU A 46 45.99 10.53 -3.02
C LEU A 46 45.11 9.77 -2.02
N ALA A 47 45.60 9.56 -0.80
CA ALA A 47 44.86 8.87 0.26
C ALA A 47 43.57 9.61 0.64
N LYS A 48 43.63 10.95 0.76
CA LYS A 48 42.45 11.79 1.06
C LYS A 48 41.40 11.71 -0.05
N TYR A 49 41.82 11.74 -1.31
CA TYR A 49 40.92 11.58 -2.45
C TYR A 49 40.24 10.20 -2.44
N MET A 50 41.00 9.14 -2.20
CA MET A 50 40.45 7.77 -2.14
C MET A 50 39.46 7.59 -0.99
N LYS A 51 39.72 8.22 0.17
CA LYS A 51 38.78 8.22 1.30
C LYS A 51 37.45 8.86 0.91
N LYS A 52 37.48 10.06 0.30
CA LYS A 52 36.28 10.76 -0.19
C LYS A 52 35.51 9.94 -1.24
N GLN A 53 36.22 9.25 -2.14
CA GLN A 53 35.58 8.37 -3.13
C GLN A 53 34.85 7.18 -2.48
N ARG A 54 35.43 6.58 -1.43
CA ARG A 54 34.78 5.50 -0.68
C ARG A 54 33.54 5.99 0.07
N GLU A 55 33.61 7.16 0.70
CA GLU A 55 32.46 7.80 1.34
C GLU A 55 31.34 8.10 0.34
N GLY A 56 31.68 8.66 -0.83
CA GLY A 56 30.71 8.91 -1.90
C GLY A 56 30.07 7.63 -2.46
N LYS A 57 30.80 6.51 -2.54
CA LYS A 57 30.22 5.20 -2.92
C LYS A 57 29.20 4.72 -1.89
N LYS A 58 29.53 4.78 -0.60
CA LYS A 58 28.60 4.41 0.48
C LYS A 58 27.33 5.26 0.45
N GLN A 59 27.45 6.57 0.24
CA GLN A 59 26.29 7.46 0.10
C GLN A 59 25.42 7.07 -1.11
N ARG A 60 26.02 6.75 -2.26
CA ARG A 60 25.28 6.28 -3.45
C ARG A 60 24.55 4.96 -3.19
N GLU A 61 25.15 4.04 -2.46
CA GLU A 61 24.51 2.77 -2.07
C GLU A 61 23.32 3.01 -1.14
N ILE A 62 23.45 3.91 -0.15
CA ILE A 62 22.35 4.30 0.74
C ILE A 62 21.20 4.93 -0.06
N ILE A 63 21.51 5.87 -0.96
CA ILE A 63 20.50 6.52 -1.84
C ILE A 63 19.82 5.48 -2.73
N ALA A 64 20.57 4.52 -3.28
CA ALA A 64 20.01 3.46 -4.12
C ALA A 64 19.05 2.54 -3.35
N LYS A 65 19.38 2.19 -2.10
CA LYS A 65 18.48 1.44 -1.21
C LYS A 65 17.20 2.23 -0.94
N TYR A 66 17.34 3.50 -0.53
CA TYR A 66 16.19 4.36 -0.23
C TYR A 66 15.24 4.54 -1.42
N ARG A 67 15.78 4.65 -2.65
CA ARG A 67 14.97 4.72 -3.87
C ARG A 67 14.16 3.45 -4.12
N LYS A 68 14.74 2.27 -3.87
CA LYS A 68 14.02 0.98 -3.99
C LYS A 68 12.89 0.89 -2.97
N ASP A 69 13.16 1.29 -1.72
CA ASP A 69 12.15 1.26 -0.65
C ASP A 69 10.97 2.18 -0.98
N LEU A 70 11.24 3.40 -1.50
CA LEU A 70 10.20 4.31 -1.96
C LEU A 70 9.34 3.71 -3.08
N THR A 71 9.95 3.04 -4.06
CA THR A 71 9.17 2.39 -5.13
C THR A 71 8.29 1.25 -4.62
N GLN A 72 8.77 0.50 -3.62
CA GLN A 72 8.00 -0.57 -3.00
C GLN A 72 6.80 -0.02 -2.19
N VAL A 73 7.00 1.06 -1.43
CA VAL A 73 5.92 1.74 -0.69
C VAL A 73 4.86 2.28 -1.65
N ALA A 74 5.28 2.89 -2.77
CA ALA A 74 4.37 3.40 -3.79
C ALA A 74 3.57 2.29 -4.50
N ALA A 75 4.14 1.09 -4.65
CA ALA A 75 3.41 -0.07 -5.17
C ALA A 75 2.32 -0.53 -4.17
N LYS A 76 2.69 -0.73 -2.89
CA LYS A 76 1.74 -1.13 -1.83
C LYS A 76 0.55 -0.16 -1.71
N ARG A 77 0.79 1.15 -1.79
CA ARG A 77 -0.29 2.16 -1.76
C ARG A 77 -1.31 1.95 -2.88
N ARG A 78 -0.86 1.68 -4.11
CA ARG A 78 -1.76 1.46 -5.26
C ARG A 78 -2.63 0.22 -5.08
N ASP A 79 -2.11 -0.83 -4.46
CA ASP A 79 -2.86 -2.06 -4.21
C ASP A 79 -3.94 -1.87 -3.14
N ILE A 80 -3.63 -1.13 -2.07
CA ILE A 80 -4.61 -0.75 -1.05
C ILE A 80 -5.73 0.09 -1.68
N GLU A 81 -5.40 1.09 -2.50
CA GLU A 81 -6.40 1.90 -3.19
C GLU A 81 -7.33 1.08 -4.09
N LYS A 82 -6.78 0.10 -4.82
CA LYS A 82 -7.57 -0.83 -5.63
C LYS A 82 -8.51 -1.67 -4.76
N GLN A 83 -8.01 -2.25 -3.68
CA GLN A 83 -8.83 -3.05 -2.75
C GLN A 83 -9.98 -2.22 -2.14
N VAL A 84 -9.69 -0.99 -1.68
CA VAL A 84 -10.72 -0.09 -1.15
C VAL A 84 -11.77 0.25 -2.20
N LYS A 85 -11.38 0.49 -3.46
CA LYS A 85 -12.34 0.74 -4.55
C LYS A 85 -13.24 -0.47 -4.80
N VAL A 86 -12.69 -1.68 -4.79
CA VAL A 86 -13.48 -2.93 -4.92
C VAL A 86 -14.44 -3.07 -3.73
N GLN A 87 -13.97 -2.90 -2.50
CA GLN A 87 -14.79 -3.00 -1.29
C GLN A 87 -15.93 -1.98 -1.26
N ARG A 88 -15.69 -0.73 -1.73
CA ARG A 88 -16.75 0.28 -1.86
C ARG A 88 -17.83 -0.14 -2.86
N LYS A 89 -17.44 -0.75 -3.99
CA LYS A 89 -18.39 -1.25 -4.99
C LYS A 89 -19.21 -2.42 -4.46
N THR A 90 -18.58 -3.41 -3.81
CA THR A 90 -19.27 -4.55 -3.22
C THR A 90 -20.24 -4.11 -2.12
N ASN A 91 -19.82 -3.22 -1.22
CA ASN A 91 -20.69 -2.68 -0.17
C ASN A 91 -21.89 -1.91 -0.74
N ARG A 92 -21.70 -1.16 -1.83
CA ARG A 92 -22.81 -0.48 -2.51
C ARG A 92 -23.81 -1.48 -3.11
N ALA A 93 -23.33 -2.60 -3.67
CA ALA A 93 -24.19 -3.66 -4.18
C ALA A 93 -24.97 -4.34 -3.03
N LEU A 94 -24.31 -4.70 -1.93
CA LEU A 94 -24.94 -5.30 -0.75
C LEU A 94 -26.03 -4.41 -0.14
N LYS A 95 -25.81 -3.10 -0.04
CA LYS A 95 -26.83 -2.15 0.42
C LYS A 95 -28.06 -2.13 -0.50
N ARG A 96 -27.87 -2.28 -1.82
CA ARG A 96 -28.98 -2.32 -2.78
C ARG A 96 -29.77 -3.62 -2.68
N THR A 97 -29.11 -4.77 -2.55
CA THR A 97 -29.79 -6.07 -2.40
C THR A 97 -30.57 -6.14 -1.09
N GLY A 98 -29.97 -5.70 0.02
CA GLY A 98 -30.66 -5.62 1.32
C GLY A 98 -31.92 -4.76 1.27
N LYS A 99 -31.87 -3.57 0.63
CA LYS A 99 -33.06 -2.74 0.42
C LYS A 99 -34.15 -3.43 -0.41
N ARG A 100 -33.77 -4.17 -1.45
CA ARG A 100 -34.73 -4.91 -2.29
C ARG A 100 -35.41 -6.03 -1.51
N GLN A 101 -34.66 -6.81 -0.74
CA GLN A 101 -35.22 -7.86 0.12
C GLN A 101 -36.17 -7.29 1.16
N MET A 102 -35.76 -6.23 1.86
CA MET A 102 -36.62 -5.50 2.81
C MET A 102 -37.93 -5.02 2.18
N ASN A 103 -37.87 -4.46 0.97
CA ASN A 103 -39.06 -4.01 0.26
C ASN A 103 -39.98 -5.17 -0.17
N LYS A 104 -39.41 -6.33 -0.53
CA LYS A 104 -40.18 -7.54 -0.84
C LYS A 104 -40.94 -8.03 0.40
N ILE A 105 -40.25 -8.16 1.53
CA ILE A 105 -40.85 -8.55 2.82
C ILE A 105 -41.98 -7.60 3.21
N LYS A 106 -41.75 -6.27 3.11
CA LYS A 106 -42.80 -5.28 3.42
C LYS A 106 -44.05 -5.42 2.54
N LYS A 107 -43.89 -5.77 1.27
CA LYS A 107 -45.03 -5.99 0.36
C LYS A 107 -45.79 -7.26 0.73
N GLU A 108 -45.08 -8.34 1.04
CA GLU A 108 -45.67 -9.62 1.45
C GLU A 108 -46.42 -9.46 2.78
N MET A 109 -45.85 -8.78 3.78
CA MET A 109 -46.53 -8.47 5.04
C MET A 109 -47.81 -7.67 4.84
N LYS A 110 -47.77 -6.59 4.04
CA LYS A 110 -48.98 -5.80 3.73
C LYS A 110 -50.05 -6.62 2.99
N ALA A 111 -49.64 -7.54 2.12
CA ALA A 111 -50.58 -8.45 1.45
C ALA A 111 -51.21 -9.41 2.46
N HIS A 112 -50.43 -9.95 3.38
CA HIS A 112 -50.91 -10.80 4.46
C HIS A 112 -51.88 -10.08 5.40
N GLU A 113 -51.58 -8.84 5.82
CA GLU A 113 -52.48 -8.02 6.65
C GLU A 113 -53.85 -7.81 5.96
N ARG A 114 -53.83 -7.49 4.65
CA ARG A 114 -55.05 -7.36 3.84
C ARG A 114 -55.83 -8.67 3.75
N PHE A 115 -55.13 -9.79 3.64
CA PHE A 115 -55.76 -11.11 3.64
C PHE A 115 -56.44 -11.40 4.98
N CYS A 116 -55.74 -11.23 6.11
CA CYS A 116 -56.32 -11.45 7.45
C CYS A 116 -57.54 -10.57 7.71
N THR A 117 -57.46 -9.28 7.34
CA THR A 117 -58.59 -8.36 7.51
C THR A 117 -59.79 -8.72 6.63
N ARG A 118 -59.55 -9.28 5.45
CA ARG A 118 -60.62 -9.83 4.59
C ARG A 118 -61.27 -11.06 5.24
N VAL A 119 -60.48 -12.05 5.66
CA VAL A 119 -60.99 -13.27 6.32
C VAL A 119 -61.80 -12.91 7.57
N MET A 120 -61.30 -12.00 8.41
CA MET A 120 -62.04 -11.55 9.61
C MET A 120 -63.31 -10.76 9.30
N ARG A 121 -63.42 -10.12 8.12
CA ARG A 121 -64.69 -9.53 7.65
C ARG A 121 -65.66 -10.61 7.22
N ASP A 122 -65.18 -11.60 6.46
CA ASP A 122 -65.99 -12.69 5.93
C ASP A 122 -66.49 -13.62 7.05
N CYS A 123 -65.77 -13.68 8.19
CA CYS A 123 -66.20 -14.39 9.40
C CYS A 123 -67.23 -13.62 10.26
N LYS A 124 -67.62 -12.39 9.90
CA LYS A 124 -68.70 -11.71 10.63
C LYS A 124 -70.05 -12.32 10.22
N PRO A 125 -70.90 -12.74 11.16
CA PRO A 125 -72.21 -13.28 10.83
C PRO A 125 -72.97 -12.28 9.97
N ASP A 126 -73.71 -12.77 8.98
CA ASP A 126 -74.53 -11.93 8.13
C ASP A 126 -75.66 -11.27 8.95
N ARG A 127 -76.36 -10.31 8.34
CA ARG A 127 -77.37 -9.52 9.05
C ARG A 127 -78.48 -10.41 9.62
N LYS A 128 -78.86 -11.47 8.90
CA LYS A 128 -79.90 -12.42 9.32
C LYS A 128 -79.42 -13.27 10.49
N THR A 129 -78.21 -13.81 10.45
CA THR A 129 -77.64 -14.59 11.57
C THR A 129 -77.44 -13.73 12.80
N ARG A 130 -77.01 -12.47 12.67
CA ARG A 130 -76.96 -11.53 13.81
C ARG A 130 -78.33 -11.24 14.40
N GLN A 131 -79.37 -11.16 13.57
CA GLN A 131 -80.72 -10.88 14.05
C GLN A 131 -81.33 -12.10 14.75
N MET A 132 -81.07 -13.32 14.24
CA MET A 132 -81.43 -14.55 14.96
C MET A 132 -80.69 -14.66 16.29
N GLN A 133 -79.37 -14.44 16.33
CA GLN A 133 -78.59 -14.48 17.57
C GLN A 133 -79.09 -13.48 18.63
N LYS A 134 -79.56 -12.29 18.21
CA LYS A 134 -80.19 -11.32 19.12
C LYS A 134 -81.53 -11.80 19.66
N MET A 135 -82.39 -12.36 18.79
CA MET A 135 -83.66 -12.92 19.26
C MET A 135 -83.44 -14.11 20.20
N GLU A 136 -82.45 -14.96 19.92
CA GLU A 136 -82.07 -16.06 20.81
C GLU A 136 -81.54 -15.54 22.16
N SER A 137 -80.69 -14.52 22.19
CA SER A 137 -80.23 -13.94 23.47
C SER A 137 -81.38 -13.32 24.27
N GLU A 138 -82.29 -12.60 23.60
CA GLU A 138 -83.48 -12.01 24.24
C GLU A 138 -84.43 -13.09 24.77
N TYR A 139 -84.54 -14.23 24.08
CA TYR A 139 -85.39 -15.36 24.48
C TYR A 139 -84.80 -16.15 25.66
N TYR A 140 -83.47 -16.37 25.67
CA TYR A 140 -82.79 -17.15 26.72
C TYR A 140 -82.27 -16.31 27.90
N GLY A 141 -82.36 -14.98 27.85
CA GLY A 141 -82.06 -14.08 28.97
C GLY A 141 -80.58 -13.92 29.31
N TYR A 142 -79.70 -14.05 28.32
CA TYR A 142 -78.25 -13.78 28.45
C TYR A 142 -77.91 -12.31 28.14
#